data_AF-A0JTN3-F1
#
_entry.id   AF-A0JTN3-F1
#
_cell.length_a   1.000
_cell.length_b   1.000
_cell.length_c   1.000
_cell.angle_alpha   90.00
_cell.angle_beta   90.00
_cell.angle_gamma   90.00
#
_symmetry.space_group_name_H-M   'P 1'
#
loop_
_entity.id
_entity.type
_entity.pdbx_description
1 polymer ?
#
loop_
_entity_poly.entity_id
_entity_poly.type
_entity_poly.pdbx_seq_one_letter_code
_entity_poly.pdbx_strand_id
1 'polypeptide(L)'
;MDLRLETQNNPLPTLLDRADMSEGREGKMRSLGGEFRSAEGGLVTTATASEGLALDTPIPAPKGWTTVGKLGAGDKIYGTTGEPVTVVEAFPVQTNRDCYRVTFRDGTSLVASDGNLWQARPTGWPASHNRVWTTRQMYDHSAKRWSILTPGPQQGPTRDLPVEPYLLGYWLGDGSTGACNITVGDEDLEVFTANMDAIGVEVHPVGAKKGNCTRMSFSSKVGFGADMGGTDARALRKLACFRNKHIPEEYLEGSISQRTALLQGLLDSDGWASGRGVGFCGRERLVNDVIRLLRSLGEKPMRTFAAHAQSRDGGTWRIHFIPRNITECFRLPRKQDRVNPAKRTTTAIESIEPVGSVLVRGIRVDTKDSLFQAGAGCQLTHNTRQLPPLPAQHGLF
;
A
#
# COMPACT_ATOMS: atom_id res chain seq x y z
N MET A 1 -96.27 20.57 3.82
CA MET A 1 -96.72 21.60 2.88
C MET A 1 -95.70 21.65 1.77
N ASP A 2 -96.18 21.47 0.54
CA ASP A 2 -95.52 21.51 -0.78
C ASP A 2 -94.42 20.44 -1.05
N LEU A 3 -94.63 19.39 -1.85
CA LEU A 3 -95.05 19.19 -3.26
C LEU A 3 -93.90 19.28 -4.29
N ARG A 4 -93.67 18.12 -4.95
CA ARG A 4 -93.32 17.91 -6.39
C ARG A 4 -91.88 18.28 -6.81
N LEU A 5 -91.24 17.69 -7.82
CA LEU A 5 -91.49 16.59 -8.77
C LEU A 5 -90.14 16.22 -9.42
N GLU A 6 -90.12 15.05 -10.05
CA GLU A 6 -89.03 14.37 -10.76
C GLU A 6 -88.41 15.15 -11.92
N THR A 7 -87.15 14.84 -12.27
CA THR A 7 -86.80 14.29 -13.59
C THR A 7 -85.45 13.56 -13.57
N GLN A 8 -85.44 12.38 -14.18
CA GLN A 8 -84.31 11.48 -14.42
C GLN A 8 -83.32 12.02 -15.46
N ASN A 9 -82.03 11.75 -15.31
CA ASN A 9 -81.25 11.02 -16.32
C ASN A 9 -79.84 10.67 -15.80
N ASN A 10 -79.56 9.38 -15.74
CA ASN A 10 -78.26 8.78 -15.49
C ASN A 10 -77.67 8.38 -16.87
N PRO A 11 -76.34 8.49 -17.09
CA PRO A 11 -75.54 7.28 -16.89
C PRO A 11 -74.17 7.52 -16.20
N LEU A 12 -73.86 6.58 -15.32
CA LEU A 12 -72.60 6.29 -14.61
C LEU A 12 -71.51 5.66 -15.54
N PRO A 13 -70.31 5.30 -15.05
CA PRO A 13 -69.45 5.84 -13.96
C PRO A 13 -67.98 6.03 -14.45
N THR A 14 -67.06 6.62 -13.68
CA THR A 14 -66.05 5.88 -12.88
C THR A 14 -65.15 6.91 -12.18
N LEU A 15 -65.26 7.05 -10.86
CA LEU A 15 -64.42 6.44 -9.82
C LEU A 15 -63.01 7.05 -9.72
N LEU A 16 -62.89 8.13 -8.95
CA LEU A 16 -61.68 8.55 -8.22
C LEU A 16 -62.14 9.55 -7.15
N ASP A 17 -62.33 9.10 -5.91
CA ASP A 17 -61.65 9.70 -4.74
C ASP A 17 -62.13 9.12 -3.40
N ARG A 18 -61.19 9.18 -2.45
CA ARG A 18 -61.29 9.05 -0.99
C ARG A 18 -61.04 7.67 -0.40
N ALA A 19 -59.76 7.44 -0.07
CA ALA A 19 -59.38 6.62 1.08
C ALA A 19 -58.53 7.49 2.03
N ASP A 20 -59.24 7.96 3.04
CA ASP A 20 -58.95 7.87 4.47
C ASP A 20 -57.52 8.06 4.99
N MET A 21 -57.44 9.00 5.94
CA MET A 21 -56.28 9.30 6.77
C MET A 21 -56.29 8.38 8.00
N SER A 22 -55.39 7.41 8.08
CA SER A 22 -54.94 6.90 9.38
C SER A 22 -53.61 6.12 9.30
N GLU A 23 -52.87 6.28 10.40
CA GLU A 23 -51.72 5.49 10.87
C GLU A 23 -50.33 5.74 10.26
N GLY A 24 -49.54 6.51 11.04
CA GLY A 24 -48.09 6.54 10.95
C GLY A 24 -47.47 5.19 11.31
N ARG A 25 -46.67 4.67 10.39
CA ARG A 25 -45.56 3.76 10.65
C ARG A 25 -44.34 4.31 9.92
N GLU A 26 -43.30 4.65 10.67
CA GLU A 26 -41.98 4.97 10.12
C GLU A 26 -41.44 3.76 9.34
N GLY A 27 -41.61 3.80 8.03
CA GLY A 27 -41.05 2.83 7.11
C GLY A 27 -39.57 3.11 6.87
N LYS A 28 -38.70 2.17 7.30
CA LYS A 28 -37.32 2.06 6.83
C LYS A 28 -37.30 2.17 5.30
N MET A 29 -36.67 3.22 4.78
CA MET A 29 -36.43 3.40 3.35
C MET A 29 -35.50 2.29 2.85
N ARG A 30 -36.06 1.26 2.21
CA ARG A 30 -35.30 0.33 1.37
C ARG A 30 -34.99 1.09 0.08
N SER A 31 -33.72 1.31 -0.26
CA SER A 31 -33.37 1.86 -1.57
C SER A 31 -33.77 0.85 -2.64
N LEU A 32 -34.89 1.09 -3.30
CA LEU A 32 -35.16 0.56 -4.63
C LEU A 32 -34.23 1.33 -5.58
N GLY A 33 -33.32 0.63 -6.25
CA GLY A 33 -32.44 1.23 -7.25
C GLY A 33 -33.28 1.88 -8.34
N GLY A 34 -33.24 3.21 -8.42
CA GLY A 34 -33.88 3.98 -9.49
C GLY A 34 -33.01 3.97 -10.74
N GLU A 35 -33.62 3.70 -11.89
CA GLU A 35 -33.02 3.89 -13.20
C GLU A 35 -32.98 5.39 -13.51
N PHE A 36 -31.80 5.90 -13.91
CA PHE A 36 -31.66 7.28 -14.38
C PHE A 36 -31.12 7.28 -15.81
N ARG A 37 -31.78 8.02 -16.70
CA ARG A 37 -31.35 8.29 -18.08
C ARG A 37 -30.88 9.74 -18.18
N SER A 38 -29.76 9.98 -18.86
CA SER A 38 -29.39 11.32 -19.32
C SER A 38 -30.25 11.69 -20.54
N ALA A 39 -30.66 12.95 -20.65
CA ALA A 39 -31.44 13.47 -21.78
C ALA A 39 -30.72 13.35 -23.13
N GLU A 40 -29.40 13.12 -23.13
CA GLU A 40 -28.56 13.08 -24.34
C GLU A 40 -28.02 11.68 -24.67
N GLY A 41 -28.55 10.61 -24.07
CA GLY A 41 -28.16 9.22 -24.41
C GLY A 41 -26.73 8.83 -23.99
N GLY A 42 -26.03 9.68 -23.25
CA GLY A 42 -24.73 9.38 -22.65
C GLY A 42 -24.80 8.31 -21.56
N LEU A 43 -23.71 7.55 -21.41
CA LEU A 43 -23.56 6.49 -20.42
C LEU A 43 -23.70 7.06 -19.00
N VAL A 44 -24.84 6.80 -18.34
CA VAL A 44 -25.03 7.17 -16.94
C VAL A 44 -24.32 6.11 -16.09
N THR A 45 -23.08 6.40 -15.72
CA THR A 45 -22.42 5.65 -14.66
C THR A 45 -22.98 6.18 -13.35
N THR A 46 -24.09 5.61 -12.85
CA THR A 46 -24.43 5.84 -11.44
C THR A 46 -23.38 5.09 -10.65
N ALA A 47 -22.33 5.80 -10.21
CA ALA A 47 -21.61 5.37 -9.03
C ALA A 47 -22.68 5.15 -7.96
N THR A 48 -22.96 3.89 -7.64
CA THR A 48 -23.83 3.62 -6.52
C THR A 48 -23.21 4.35 -5.34
N ALA A 49 -24.00 5.17 -4.65
CA ALA A 49 -23.58 6.26 -3.76
C ALA A 49 -22.90 5.78 -2.46
N SER A 50 -22.16 4.67 -2.53
CA SER A 50 -21.74 3.82 -1.43
C SER A 50 -20.29 3.35 -1.48
N GLU A 51 -19.52 3.72 -2.49
CA GLU A 51 -18.20 3.13 -2.74
C GLU A 51 -17.09 4.15 -2.45
N GLY A 52 -16.20 3.86 -1.50
CA GLY A 52 -15.06 4.73 -1.24
C GLY A 52 -14.29 4.48 0.04
N LEU A 53 -13.10 5.08 0.09
CA LEU A 53 -12.19 5.09 1.23
C LEU A 53 -12.24 6.47 1.91
N ALA A 54 -11.86 6.54 3.19
CA ALA A 54 -11.73 7.81 3.91
C ALA A 54 -10.76 8.76 3.20
N LEU A 55 -11.08 10.06 3.09
CA LEU A 55 -10.34 11.03 2.27
C LEU A 55 -8.83 11.14 2.58
N ASP A 56 -8.44 10.85 3.81
CA ASP A 56 -7.07 10.85 4.30
C ASP A 56 -6.31 9.55 4.01
N THR A 57 -6.98 8.52 3.45
CA THR A 57 -6.36 7.24 3.11
C THR A 57 -5.16 7.47 2.19
N PRO A 58 -3.94 7.12 2.63
CA PRO A 58 -2.74 7.31 1.83
C PRO A 58 -2.77 6.47 0.55
N ILE A 59 -2.36 7.04 -0.57
CA ILE A 59 -2.25 6.35 -1.86
C ILE A 59 -0.82 6.51 -2.38
N PRO A 60 -0.09 5.40 -2.63
CA PRO A 60 1.22 5.49 -3.25
C PRO A 60 1.08 5.85 -4.73
N ALA A 61 1.90 6.80 -5.20
CA ALA A 61 1.92 7.25 -6.59
C ALA A 61 3.37 7.49 -7.07
N PRO A 62 3.63 7.51 -8.39
CA PRO A 62 4.96 7.74 -8.93
C PRO A 62 5.62 9.07 -8.55
N LYS A 63 4.82 10.07 -8.15
CA LYS A 63 5.28 11.40 -7.69
C LYS A 63 5.38 11.50 -6.17
N GLY A 64 5.40 10.37 -5.47
CA GLY A 64 5.34 10.30 -4.02
C GLY A 64 3.92 10.07 -3.50
N TRP A 65 3.76 10.01 -2.18
CA TRP A 65 2.49 9.70 -1.54
C TRP A 65 1.48 10.84 -1.66
N THR A 66 0.23 10.50 -1.93
CA THR A 66 -0.93 11.39 -1.88
C THR A 66 -2.03 10.78 -1.00
N THR A 67 -3.24 11.34 -1.02
CA THR A 67 -4.40 10.74 -0.36
C THR A 67 -5.55 10.55 -1.33
N VAL A 68 -6.45 9.63 -1.03
CA VAL A 68 -7.61 9.35 -1.89
C VAL A 68 -8.49 10.57 -2.10
N GLY A 69 -8.49 11.55 -1.19
CA GLY A 69 -9.23 12.82 -1.29
C GLY A 69 -8.57 13.88 -2.18
N LYS A 70 -7.27 13.76 -2.47
CA LYS A 70 -6.54 14.69 -3.34
C LYS A 70 -6.51 14.27 -4.81
N LEU A 71 -6.82 13.00 -5.10
CA LEU A 71 -6.80 12.46 -6.46
C LEU A 71 -7.83 13.13 -7.40
N GLY A 72 -7.47 13.29 -8.66
CA GLY A 72 -8.35 13.72 -9.74
C GLY A 72 -8.19 12.83 -10.97
N ALA A 73 -9.04 13.05 -11.98
CA ALA A 73 -8.88 12.40 -13.27
C ALA A 73 -7.52 12.76 -13.90
N GLY A 74 -6.83 11.76 -14.45
CA GLY A 74 -5.49 11.90 -15.03
C GLY A 74 -4.33 11.59 -14.07
N ASP A 75 -4.57 11.55 -12.75
CA ASP A 75 -3.53 11.18 -11.79
C ASP A 75 -3.07 9.74 -11.99
N LYS A 76 -1.79 9.47 -11.69
CA LYS A 76 -1.20 8.13 -11.79
C LYS A 76 -1.00 7.54 -10.39
N ILE A 77 -1.48 6.32 -10.18
CA ILE A 77 -1.30 5.54 -8.94
C ILE A 77 -0.86 4.12 -9.27
N TYR A 78 -0.63 3.25 -8.29
CA TYR A 78 -0.16 1.89 -8.56
C TYR A 78 -1.28 0.84 -8.57
N GLY A 79 -1.30 -0.01 -9.61
CA GLY A 79 -2.20 -1.16 -9.75
C GLY A 79 -1.72 -2.43 -9.05
N THR A 80 -2.36 -3.56 -9.35
CA THR A 80 -2.07 -4.89 -8.79
C THR A 80 -0.62 -5.31 -8.95
N THR A 81 -0.06 -5.19 -10.15
CA THR A 81 1.32 -5.59 -10.47
C THR A 81 2.35 -4.54 -10.09
N GLY A 82 1.89 -3.38 -9.58
CA GLY A 82 2.72 -2.22 -9.29
C GLY A 82 3.03 -1.34 -10.50
N GLU A 83 2.48 -1.63 -11.68
CA GLU A 83 2.49 -0.69 -12.81
C GLU A 83 1.71 0.59 -12.49
N PRO A 84 2.13 1.77 -12.98
CA PRO A 84 1.33 2.99 -12.91
C PRO A 84 0.05 2.89 -13.74
N VAL A 85 -1.08 3.24 -13.13
CA VAL A 85 -2.43 3.20 -13.70
C VAL A 85 -3.08 4.57 -13.55
N THR A 86 -3.96 4.94 -14.46
CA THR A 86 -4.60 6.26 -14.49
C THR A 86 -5.89 6.24 -13.68
N VAL A 87 -6.07 7.23 -12.81
CA VAL A 87 -7.37 7.57 -12.26
C VAL A 87 -8.19 8.17 -13.39
N VAL A 88 -9.23 7.46 -13.83
CA VAL A 88 -10.14 7.93 -14.88
C VAL A 88 -11.15 8.91 -14.30
N GLU A 89 -11.52 8.73 -13.03
CA GLU A 89 -12.58 9.49 -12.39
C GLU A 89 -12.40 9.50 -10.88
N ALA A 90 -12.69 10.65 -10.26
CA ALA A 90 -12.82 10.79 -8.83
C ALA A 90 -14.26 11.23 -8.54
N PHE A 91 -15.02 10.41 -7.81
CA PHE A 91 -16.44 10.66 -7.57
C PHE A 91 -16.65 11.78 -6.53
N PRO A 92 -17.85 12.36 -6.43
CA PRO A 92 -18.17 13.31 -5.36
C PRO A 92 -17.89 12.71 -3.97
N VAL A 93 -17.49 13.57 -3.03
CA VAL A 93 -17.33 13.19 -1.62
C VAL A 93 -18.68 12.78 -1.05
N GLN A 94 -18.71 11.63 -0.39
CA GLN A 94 -19.90 11.08 0.26
C GLN A 94 -19.83 11.33 1.76
N THR A 95 -21.00 11.58 2.34
CA THR A 95 -21.20 11.82 3.78
C THR A 95 -22.20 10.79 4.34
N ASN A 96 -22.28 10.67 5.67
CA ASN A 96 -23.27 9.83 6.37
C ASN A 96 -23.27 8.35 5.91
N ARG A 97 -22.09 7.81 5.61
CA ARG A 97 -21.90 6.38 5.32
C ARG A 97 -21.55 5.61 6.58
N ASP A 98 -22.05 4.38 6.68
CA ASP A 98 -21.50 3.38 7.60
C ASP A 98 -20.04 3.13 7.19
N CYS A 99 -19.11 3.29 8.13
CA CYS A 99 -17.68 3.16 7.87
C CYS A 99 -17.10 2.05 8.72
N TYR A 100 -16.07 1.39 8.19
CA TYR A 100 -15.39 0.30 8.85
C TYR A 100 -13.88 0.50 8.80
N ARG A 101 -13.22 0.26 9.93
CA ARG A 101 -11.77 0.06 9.96
C ARG A 101 -11.47 -1.36 9.53
N VAL A 102 -10.75 -1.51 8.42
CA VAL A 102 -10.26 -2.79 7.92
C VAL A 102 -8.81 -2.92 8.33
N THR A 103 -8.52 -3.86 9.25
CA THR A 103 -7.17 -4.11 9.76
C THR A 103 -6.59 -5.34 9.10
N PHE A 104 -5.35 -5.26 8.63
CA PHE A 104 -4.65 -6.33 7.93
C PHE A 104 -3.66 -7.04 8.85
N ARG A 105 -3.25 -8.26 8.47
CA ARG A 105 -2.31 -9.08 9.23
C ARG A 105 -0.97 -8.39 9.56
N ASP A 106 -0.53 -7.43 8.74
CA ASP A 106 0.70 -6.66 8.98
C ASP A 106 0.52 -5.50 9.98
N GLY A 107 -0.66 -5.40 10.60
CA GLY A 107 -1.02 -4.36 11.58
C GLY A 107 -1.41 -3.03 10.95
N THR A 108 -1.35 -2.88 9.62
CA THR A 108 -1.87 -1.69 8.95
C THR A 108 -3.39 -1.71 8.91
N SER A 109 -4.00 -0.54 8.77
CA SER A 109 -5.45 -0.43 8.58
C SER A 109 -5.78 0.73 7.65
N LEU A 110 -6.95 0.68 7.04
CA LEU A 110 -7.59 1.82 6.37
C LEU A 110 -9.08 1.87 6.70
N VAL A 111 -9.72 3.02 6.50
CA VAL A 111 -11.15 3.17 6.72
C VAL A 111 -11.87 3.16 5.38
N ALA A 112 -12.85 2.27 5.26
CA ALA A 112 -13.63 2.07 4.06
C ALA A 112 -15.13 2.18 4.38
N SER A 113 -15.90 2.73 3.45
CA SER A 113 -17.36 2.70 3.53
C SER A 113 -17.89 1.27 3.41
N ASP A 114 -19.13 1.08 3.85
CA ASP A 114 -19.91 -0.13 3.73
C ASP A 114 -19.95 -0.71 2.31
N GLY A 115 -20.03 0.13 1.28
CA GLY A 115 -20.04 -0.32 -0.11
C GLY A 115 -18.67 -0.39 -0.79
N ASN A 116 -17.57 -0.01 -0.13
CA ASN A 116 -16.24 -0.15 -0.73
C ASN A 116 -15.98 -1.61 -1.16
N LEU A 117 -15.42 -1.77 -2.36
CA LEU A 117 -15.24 -3.08 -2.97
C LEU A 117 -13.87 -3.69 -2.67
N TRP A 118 -13.87 -5.01 -2.55
CA TRP A 118 -12.69 -5.82 -2.28
C TRP A 118 -12.71 -7.07 -3.15
N GLN A 119 -11.63 -7.35 -3.86
CA GLN A 119 -11.42 -8.67 -4.43
C GLN A 119 -10.87 -9.59 -3.32
N ALA A 120 -11.76 -10.41 -2.76
CA ALA A 120 -11.49 -11.18 -1.56
C ALA A 120 -12.10 -12.58 -1.59
N ARG A 121 -11.59 -13.44 -0.72
CA ARG A 121 -12.16 -14.76 -0.40
C ARG A 121 -12.02 -15.08 1.08
N PRO A 122 -12.83 -16.00 1.62
CA PRO A 122 -12.57 -16.56 2.94
C PRO A 122 -11.17 -17.20 2.99
N THR A 123 -10.48 -17.02 4.11
CA THR A 123 -9.16 -17.60 4.36
C THR A 123 -9.24 -19.12 4.33
N GLY A 124 -8.28 -19.77 3.68
CA GLY A 124 -8.23 -21.23 3.55
C GLY A 124 -9.03 -21.79 2.37
N TRP A 125 -9.90 -20.99 1.75
CA TRP A 125 -10.68 -21.44 0.59
C TRP A 125 -9.85 -21.43 -0.71
N PRO A 126 -10.21 -22.19 -1.76
CA PRO A 126 -9.50 -22.17 -3.04
C PRO A 126 -9.52 -20.80 -3.74
N ALA A 127 -8.57 -20.56 -4.64
CA ALA A 127 -8.47 -19.31 -5.41
C ALA A 127 -9.71 -19.01 -6.28
N SER A 128 -10.44 -20.05 -6.72
CA SER A 128 -11.69 -19.93 -7.47
C SER A 128 -12.81 -19.18 -6.73
N HIS A 129 -12.70 -19.02 -5.41
CA HIS A 129 -13.67 -18.29 -4.59
C HIS A 129 -13.31 -16.80 -4.43
N ASN A 130 -12.24 -16.34 -5.09
CA ASN A 130 -11.86 -14.94 -5.10
C ASN A 130 -12.85 -14.15 -5.96
N ARG A 131 -13.68 -13.34 -5.32
CA ARG A 131 -14.73 -12.54 -5.97
C ARG A 131 -14.81 -11.14 -5.37
N VAL A 132 -15.59 -10.28 -6.00
CA VAL A 132 -15.79 -8.90 -5.52
C VAL A 132 -16.86 -8.90 -4.42
N TRP A 133 -16.51 -8.30 -3.28
CA TRP A 133 -17.37 -8.13 -2.11
C TRP A 133 -17.39 -6.68 -1.65
N THR A 134 -18.49 -6.23 -1.07
CA THR A 134 -18.52 -4.98 -0.31
C THR A 134 -17.96 -5.18 1.10
N THR A 135 -17.46 -4.10 1.73
CA THR A 135 -17.05 -4.13 3.14
C THR A 135 -18.16 -4.63 4.05
N ARG A 136 -19.41 -4.21 3.81
CA ARG A 136 -20.60 -4.65 4.56
C ARG A 136 -20.82 -6.15 4.44
N GLN A 137 -20.77 -6.70 3.22
CA GLN A 137 -20.92 -8.15 3.03
C GLN A 137 -19.82 -8.93 3.74
N MET A 138 -18.58 -8.44 3.72
CA MET A 138 -17.47 -9.09 4.43
C MET A 138 -17.66 -9.02 5.95
N TYR A 139 -18.12 -7.88 6.46
CA TYR A 139 -18.45 -7.67 7.87
C TYR A 139 -19.61 -8.55 8.35
N ASP A 140 -20.71 -8.65 7.59
CA ASP A 140 -21.88 -9.46 7.95
C ASP A 140 -21.54 -10.96 8.00
N HIS A 141 -20.45 -11.38 7.34
CA HIS A 141 -19.89 -12.72 7.39
C HIS A 141 -18.66 -12.82 8.32
N SER A 142 -18.61 -12.03 9.40
CA SER A 142 -17.47 -11.90 10.33
C SER A 142 -17.00 -13.19 10.99
N ALA A 143 -17.83 -14.25 11.01
CA ALA A 143 -17.40 -15.59 11.41
C ALA A 143 -16.27 -16.15 10.53
N LYS A 144 -16.07 -15.58 9.34
CA LYS A 144 -14.99 -15.92 8.41
C LYS A 144 -13.88 -14.87 8.48
N ARG A 145 -12.64 -15.36 8.52
CA ARG A 145 -11.48 -14.53 8.22
C ARG A 145 -11.36 -14.34 6.70
N TRP A 146 -11.02 -13.14 6.25
CA TRP A 146 -10.93 -12.80 4.83
C TRP A 146 -9.48 -12.72 4.36
N SER A 147 -9.26 -12.90 3.06
CA SER A 147 -7.97 -12.71 2.41
C SER A 147 -8.11 -12.00 1.09
N ILE A 148 -7.19 -11.07 0.84
CA ILE A 148 -7.05 -10.29 -0.39
C ILE A 148 -5.71 -10.63 -1.05
N LEU A 149 -5.57 -10.29 -2.33
CA LEU A 149 -4.31 -10.42 -3.05
C LEU A 149 -3.24 -9.49 -2.45
N THR A 150 -1.98 -9.91 -2.51
CA THR A 150 -0.84 -9.05 -2.19
C THR A 150 -0.46 -8.19 -3.40
N PRO A 151 -0.05 -6.93 -3.21
CA PRO A 151 0.42 -6.07 -4.29
C PRO A 151 1.76 -6.56 -4.87
N GLY A 152 1.98 -6.26 -6.14
CA GLY A 152 3.31 -6.30 -6.76
C GLY A 152 4.16 -5.08 -6.37
N PRO A 153 5.48 -5.14 -6.67
CA PRO A 153 6.40 -4.06 -6.39
C PRO A 153 6.08 -2.83 -7.25
N GLN A 154 6.06 -1.64 -6.63
CA GLN A 154 5.72 -0.38 -7.29
C GLN A 154 6.78 -0.04 -8.35
N GLN A 155 6.39 0.14 -9.61
CA GLN A 155 7.30 0.44 -10.70
C GLN A 155 7.56 1.94 -10.77
N GLY A 156 8.46 2.40 -9.91
CA GLY A 156 9.00 3.77 -9.93
C GLY A 156 9.99 3.97 -11.08
N PRO A 157 10.24 5.22 -11.50
CA PRO A 157 11.24 5.53 -12.51
C PRO A 157 12.65 5.25 -11.99
N THR A 158 13.58 4.94 -12.89
CA THR A 158 15.01 5.00 -12.57
C THR A 158 15.39 6.44 -12.26
N ARG A 159 16.15 6.64 -11.17
CA ARG A 159 16.59 7.95 -10.71
C ARG A 159 18.10 8.12 -10.76
N ASP A 160 18.55 9.35 -10.95
CA ASP A 160 19.94 9.71 -10.71
C ASP A 160 20.13 9.85 -9.20
N LEU A 161 20.76 8.85 -8.58
CA LEU A 161 20.93 8.77 -7.13
C LEU A 161 22.36 9.16 -6.76
N PRO A 162 22.54 10.04 -5.76
CA PRO A 162 23.86 10.65 -5.47
C PRO A 162 24.89 9.65 -4.95
N VAL A 163 24.45 8.59 -4.29
CA VAL A 163 25.29 7.49 -3.78
C VAL A 163 24.70 6.18 -4.30
N GLU A 164 25.55 5.23 -4.68
CA GLU A 164 25.09 3.92 -5.12
C GLU A 164 24.19 3.26 -4.05
N PRO A 165 23.00 2.72 -4.43
CA PRO A 165 22.02 2.22 -3.46
C PRO A 165 22.52 1.12 -2.52
N TYR A 166 23.22 0.10 -3.02
CA TYR A 166 23.80 -0.96 -2.20
C TYR A 166 24.82 -0.42 -1.19
N LEU A 167 25.72 0.47 -1.62
CA LEU A 167 26.66 1.16 -0.73
C LEU A 167 25.92 1.95 0.36
N LEU A 168 24.91 2.74 -0.02
CA LEU A 168 24.12 3.51 0.94
C LEU A 168 23.43 2.59 1.96
N GLY A 169 22.86 1.48 1.49
CA GLY A 169 22.18 0.50 2.34
C GLY A 169 23.12 -0.12 3.37
N TYR A 170 24.30 -0.55 2.93
CA TYR A 170 25.32 -1.12 3.80
C TYR A 170 25.82 -0.08 4.83
N TRP A 171 26.05 1.16 4.39
CA TRP A 171 26.45 2.24 5.29
C TRP A 171 25.35 2.62 6.31
N LEU A 172 24.08 2.58 5.91
CA LEU A 172 22.97 2.85 6.84
C LEU A 172 22.92 1.82 7.96
N GLY A 173 23.27 0.56 7.69
CA GLY A 173 23.46 -0.47 8.71
C GLY A 173 24.74 -0.26 9.53
N ASP A 174 25.88 -0.72 9.00
CA ASP A 174 27.16 -0.81 9.72
C ASP A 174 28.11 0.37 9.52
N GLY A 175 27.65 1.43 8.86
CA GLY A 175 28.42 2.65 8.65
C GLY A 175 28.58 3.50 9.91
N SER A 176 29.71 4.21 10.01
CA SER A 176 29.93 5.20 11.06
C SER A 176 29.15 6.47 10.78
N THR A 177 28.27 6.87 11.70
CA THR A 177 27.56 8.17 11.59
C THR A 177 28.59 9.30 11.51
N GLY A 178 28.49 10.16 10.49
CA GLY A 178 29.42 11.26 10.27
C GLY A 178 30.78 10.88 9.68
N ALA A 179 30.96 9.64 9.19
CA ALA A 179 32.17 9.22 8.48
C ALA A 179 31.88 8.22 7.34
N CYS A 180 32.75 8.21 6.34
CA CYS A 180 32.67 7.31 5.17
C CYS A 180 33.34 5.96 5.45
N ASN A 181 33.01 5.36 6.60
CA ASN A 181 33.59 4.10 7.06
C ASN A 181 32.49 3.09 7.36
N ILE A 182 32.74 1.82 7.08
CA ILE A 182 31.85 0.67 7.30
C ILE A 182 32.62 -0.37 8.12
N THR A 183 31.95 -1.02 9.07
CA THR A 183 32.53 -2.18 9.77
C THR A 183 32.04 -3.45 9.10
N VAL A 184 32.96 -4.35 8.73
CA VAL A 184 32.63 -5.60 8.01
C VAL A 184 33.19 -6.77 8.80
N GLY A 185 32.38 -7.82 9.01
CA GLY A 185 32.84 -9.06 9.63
C GLY A 185 33.81 -9.80 8.71
N ASP A 186 34.82 -10.47 9.28
CA ASP A 186 35.84 -11.17 8.48
C ASP A 186 35.23 -12.23 7.55
N GLU A 187 34.14 -12.88 7.97
CA GLU A 187 33.40 -13.88 7.17
C GLU A 187 32.76 -13.31 5.91
N ASP A 188 32.48 -11.99 5.88
CA ASP A 188 31.80 -11.30 4.79
C ASP A 188 32.75 -10.42 3.96
N LEU A 189 34.00 -10.23 4.41
CA LEU A 189 34.91 -9.22 3.88
C LEU A 189 35.25 -9.42 2.39
N GLU A 190 35.47 -10.65 1.96
CA GLU A 190 35.80 -10.99 0.56
C GLU A 190 34.62 -10.65 -0.36
N VAL A 191 33.43 -11.15 -0.01
CA VAL A 191 32.20 -10.92 -0.78
C VAL A 191 31.80 -9.44 -0.76
N PHE A 192 31.94 -8.77 0.38
CA PHE A 192 31.76 -7.31 0.49
C PHE A 192 32.66 -6.56 -0.48
N THR A 193 33.96 -6.89 -0.51
CA THR A 193 34.93 -6.21 -1.37
C THR A 193 34.61 -6.45 -2.85
N ALA A 194 34.25 -7.69 -3.23
CA ALA A 194 33.81 -8.01 -4.58
C ALA A 194 32.53 -7.27 -4.98
N ASN A 195 31.56 -7.13 -4.05
CA ASN A 195 30.34 -6.38 -4.29
C ASN A 195 30.60 -4.88 -4.49
N MET A 196 31.54 -4.30 -3.74
CA MET A 196 31.95 -2.89 -3.89
C MET A 196 32.65 -2.68 -5.25
N ASP A 197 33.54 -3.58 -5.65
CA ASP A 197 34.21 -3.53 -6.96
C ASP A 197 33.20 -3.64 -8.12
N ALA A 198 32.23 -4.55 -8.02
CA ALA A 198 31.18 -4.74 -9.03
C ALA A 198 30.29 -3.51 -9.24
N ILE A 199 30.17 -2.64 -8.24
CA ILE A 199 29.45 -1.35 -8.34
C ILE A 199 30.38 -0.16 -8.56
N GLY A 200 31.68 -0.39 -8.77
CA GLY A 200 32.67 0.65 -9.05
C GLY A 200 33.06 1.50 -7.83
N VAL A 201 32.87 0.99 -6.61
CA VAL A 201 33.20 1.68 -5.35
C VAL A 201 34.53 1.16 -4.82
N GLU A 202 35.53 2.04 -4.78
CA GLU A 202 36.82 1.71 -4.16
C GLU A 202 36.71 1.73 -2.63
N VAL A 203 37.17 0.65 -1.99
CA VAL A 203 37.24 0.53 -0.53
C VAL A 203 38.65 0.11 -0.08
N HIS A 204 39.07 0.57 1.10
CA HIS A 204 40.35 0.19 1.70
C HIS A 204 40.24 0.06 3.22
N PRO A 205 41.04 -0.81 3.87
CA PRO A 205 41.01 -0.95 5.32
C PRO A 205 41.60 0.30 6.01
N VAL A 206 41.05 0.66 7.17
CA VAL A 206 41.51 1.78 7.99
C VAL A 206 41.63 1.41 9.47
N GLY A 207 42.73 1.83 10.09
CA GLY A 207 43.02 1.56 11.50
C GLY A 207 43.44 0.11 11.78
N ALA A 208 43.68 -0.19 13.05
CA ALA A 208 44.02 -1.55 13.49
C ALA A 208 42.76 -2.43 13.51
N LYS A 209 42.91 -3.70 13.09
CA LYS A 209 41.88 -4.73 13.21
C LYS A 209 41.45 -4.87 14.68
N LYS A 210 40.13 -4.98 14.93
CA LYS A 210 39.58 -5.22 16.26
C LYS A 210 38.69 -6.45 16.24
N GLY A 211 39.11 -7.51 16.91
CA GLY A 211 38.38 -8.78 16.92
C GLY A 211 38.25 -9.36 15.51
N ASN A 212 37.07 -9.89 15.18
CA ASN A 212 36.78 -10.56 13.90
C ASN A 212 36.13 -9.63 12.88
N CYS A 213 36.48 -8.34 12.91
CA CYS A 213 35.95 -7.35 12.00
C CYS A 213 37.02 -6.38 11.50
N THR A 214 36.83 -5.92 10.28
CA THR A 214 37.70 -4.96 9.59
C THR A 214 36.90 -3.70 9.31
N ARG A 215 37.50 -2.54 9.61
CA ARG A 215 36.91 -1.24 9.28
C ARG A 215 37.38 -0.83 7.89
N MET A 216 36.44 -0.67 6.98
CA MET A 216 36.68 -0.27 5.58
C MET A 216 36.29 1.19 5.40
N SER A 217 37.02 1.93 4.55
CA SER A 217 36.68 3.28 4.13
C SER A 217 36.53 3.34 2.61
N PHE A 218 35.55 4.11 2.15
CA PHE A 218 35.34 4.47 0.74
C PHE A 218 35.65 5.96 0.47
N SER A 219 36.31 6.63 1.43
CA SER A 219 36.93 7.94 1.18
C SER A 219 38.32 7.77 0.56
N SER A 220 38.99 8.85 0.14
CA SER A 220 40.36 8.72 -0.38
C SER A 220 41.36 8.61 0.78
N LYS A 221 42.51 7.98 0.50
CA LYS A 221 43.66 7.96 1.42
C LYS A 221 44.31 9.35 1.63
N VAL A 222 43.88 10.36 0.86
CA VAL A 222 44.55 11.67 0.72
C VAL A 222 44.00 12.74 1.69
N GLY A 223 43.13 12.38 2.63
CA GLY A 223 42.79 13.24 3.79
C GLY A 223 41.29 13.42 4.08
N PHE A 224 41.01 14.09 5.21
CA PHE A 224 39.66 14.33 5.72
C PHE A 224 39.18 15.75 5.34
N GLY A 225 38.17 15.84 4.48
CA GLY A 225 37.51 17.10 4.11
C GLY A 225 36.20 16.82 3.38
N ALA A 226 35.24 17.74 3.41
CA ALA A 226 33.93 17.56 2.77
C ALA A 226 34.06 17.26 1.25
N ASP A 227 35.00 17.94 0.61
CA ASP A 227 35.30 17.85 -0.83
C ASP A 227 36.48 16.90 -1.17
N MET A 228 37.04 16.22 -0.16
CA MET A 228 38.16 15.29 -0.34
C MET A 228 37.65 13.85 -0.31
N GLY A 229 38.00 13.03 -1.30
CA GLY A 229 37.61 11.61 -1.34
C GLY A 229 37.14 11.10 -2.71
N GLY A 230 36.71 9.84 -2.76
CA GLY A 230 35.96 9.30 -3.90
C GLY A 230 34.60 9.99 -4.08
N THR A 231 33.99 9.81 -5.26
CA THR A 231 32.72 10.48 -5.64
C THR A 231 31.60 10.16 -4.64
N ASP A 232 31.43 8.90 -4.24
CA ASP A 232 30.41 8.48 -3.27
C ASP A 232 30.62 9.07 -1.88
N ALA A 233 31.87 9.18 -1.43
CA ALA A 233 32.17 9.78 -0.12
C ALA A 233 31.76 11.26 -0.08
N ARG A 234 32.04 12.02 -1.14
CA ARG A 234 31.60 13.42 -1.24
C ARG A 234 30.08 13.53 -1.31
N ALA A 235 29.44 12.68 -2.10
CA ALA A 235 27.99 12.69 -2.24
C ALA A 235 27.29 12.33 -0.92
N LEU A 236 27.75 11.29 -0.22
CA LEU A 236 27.20 10.88 1.06
C LEU A 236 27.28 12.01 2.10
N ARG A 237 28.39 12.74 2.18
CA ARG A 237 28.55 13.86 3.13
C ARG A 237 27.52 14.98 2.94
N LYS A 238 26.96 15.12 1.73
CA LYS A 238 25.94 16.12 1.40
C LYS A 238 24.52 15.64 1.73
N LEU A 239 24.32 14.34 1.94
CA LEU A 239 23.01 13.79 2.28
C LEU A 239 22.65 14.10 3.74
N ALA A 240 21.37 14.43 3.96
CA ALA A 240 20.83 14.67 5.29
C ALA A 240 20.98 13.45 6.22
N CYS A 241 21.07 12.24 5.65
CA CYS A 241 21.24 11.01 6.42
C CYS A 241 22.65 10.82 7.00
N PHE A 242 23.66 11.58 6.54
CA PHE A 242 25.07 11.39 6.92
C PHE A 242 25.33 11.43 8.43
N ARG A 243 24.65 12.34 9.13
CA ARG A 243 24.75 12.49 10.60
C ARG A 243 23.47 12.05 11.33
N ASN A 244 22.51 11.51 10.60
CA ASN A 244 21.20 11.19 11.12
C ASN A 244 20.61 10.04 10.30
N LYS A 245 21.07 8.80 10.50
CA LYS A 245 20.77 7.68 9.60
C LYS A 245 19.26 7.51 9.36
N HIS A 246 18.87 7.58 8.09
CA HIS A 246 17.54 7.39 7.54
C HIS A 246 17.65 7.15 6.03
N ILE A 247 16.60 6.61 5.40
CA ILE A 247 16.59 6.46 3.94
C ILE A 247 16.10 7.77 3.33
N PRO A 248 16.88 8.44 2.44
CA PRO A 248 16.40 9.64 1.75
C PRO A 248 15.22 9.32 0.82
N GLU A 249 14.29 10.25 0.67
CA GLU A 249 13.04 10.02 -0.05
C GLU A 249 13.32 9.63 -1.51
N GLU A 250 14.33 10.23 -2.16
CA GLU A 250 14.64 9.92 -3.57
C GLU A 250 14.94 8.43 -3.82
N TYR A 251 15.44 7.72 -2.81
CA TYR A 251 15.69 6.28 -2.88
C TYR A 251 14.43 5.43 -2.74
N LEU A 252 13.42 5.88 -1.96
CA LEU A 252 12.16 5.16 -1.77
C LEU A 252 11.25 5.18 -3.01
N GLU A 253 11.44 6.17 -3.87
CA GLU A 253 10.69 6.34 -5.13
C GLU A 253 11.56 6.07 -6.39
N GLY A 254 12.76 5.48 -6.19
CA GLY A 254 13.57 4.93 -7.27
C GLY A 254 12.96 3.65 -7.88
N SER A 255 13.65 3.12 -8.90
CA SER A 255 13.20 1.90 -9.57
C SER A 255 13.24 0.69 -8.64
N ILE A 256 12.59 -0.41 -9.06
CA ILE A 256 12.64 -1.68 -8.31
C ILE A 256 14.09 -2.11 -8.09
N SER A 257 14.95 -2.05 -9.12
CA SER A 257 16.35 -2.48 -9.00
C SER A 257 17.14 -1.61 -8.02
N GLN A 258 16.93 -0.29 -8.02
CA GLN A 258 17.59 0.62 -7.08
C GLN A 258 17.16 0.37 -5.64
N ARG A 259 15.87 0.17 -5.41
CA ARG A 259 15.32 -0.14 -4.08
C ARG A 259 15.72 -1.53 -3.58
N THR A 260 15.79 -2.51 -4.47
CA THR A 260 16.32 -3.84 -4.17
C THR A 260 17.80 -3.78 -3.79
N ALA A 261 18.62 -3.05 -4.54
CA ALA A 261 20.04 -2.86 -4.22
C ALA A 261 20.22 -2.19 -2.84
N LEU A 262 19.43 -1.14 -2.55
CA LEU A 262 19.41 -0.52 -1.22
C LEU A 262 19.03 -1.51 -0.11
N LEU A 263 17.97 -2.30 -0.32
CA LEU A 263 17.53 -3.31 0.63
C LEU A 263 18.62 -4.38 0.85
N GLN A 264 19.28 -4.83 -0.22
CA GLN A 264 20.37 -5.80 -0.12
C GLN A 264 21.53 -5.29 0.73
N GLY A 265 21.92 -4.01 0.60
CA GLY A 265 22.96 -3.43 1.45
C GLY A 265 22.55 -3.38 2.93
N LEU A 266 21.31 -2.98 3.21
CA LEU A 266 20.75 -2.99 4.57
C LEU A 266 20.70 -4.40 5.18
N LEU A 267 20.36 -5.40 4.36
CA LEU A 267 20.24 -6.79 4.80
C LEU A 267 21.61 -7.48 4.94
N ASP A 268 22.56 -7.18 4.05
CA ASP A 268 23.91 -7.74 4.14
C ASP A 268 24.67 -7.25 5.37
N SER A 269 24.40 -6.04 5.86
CA SER A 269 24.91 -5.53 7.14
C SER A 269 24.11 -6.08 8.33
N ASP A 270 22.99 -5.43 8.68
CA ASP A 270 22.19 -5.71 9.89
C ASP A 270 21.03 -6.71 9.69
N GLY A 271 20.95 -7.32 8.51
CA GLY A 271 19.94 -8.32 8.19
C GLY A 271 20.34 -9.75 8.52
N TRP A 272 19.33 -10.60 8.66
CA TRP A 272 19.48 -12.04 8.87
C TRP A 272 18.43 -12.81 8.08
N ALA A 273 18.75 -14.06 7.76
CA ALA A 273 17.84 -14.98 7.10
C ALA A 273 17.73 -16.29 7.86
N SER A 274 16.55 -16.90 7.77
CA SER A 274 16.26 -18.23 8.27
C SER A 274 15.25 -18.89 7.33
N GLY A 275 15.10 -20.22 7.42
CA GLY A 275 14.03 -20.92 6.69
C GLY A 275 12.60 -20.46 7.03
N ARG A 276 12.43 -19.59 8.04
CA ARG A 276 11.17 -18.97 8.46
C ARG A 276 10.99 -17.52 7.99
N GLY A 277 11.96 -16.96 7.26
CA GLY A 277 11.90 -15.60 6.73
C GLY A 277 13.18 -14.80 6.94
N VAL A 278 13.12 -13.55 6.53
CA VAL A 278 14.19 -12.55 6.55
C VAL A 278 13.86 -11.49 7.59
N GLY A 279 14.89 -10.94 8.23
CA GLY A 279 14.71 -9.84 9.17
C GLY A 279 15.84 -8.82 9.13
N PHE A 280 15.58 -7.69 9.76
CA PHE A 280 16.49 -6.54 9.88
C PHE A 280 16.35 -5.97 11.29
N CYS A 281 17.46 -5.55 11.89
CA CYS A 281 17.47 -4.92 13.22
C CYS A 281 17.96 -3.48 13.10
N GLY A 282 17.38 -2.56 13.88
CA GLY A 282 17.86 -1.19 13.87
C GLY A 282 17.14 -0.28 14.86
N ARG A 283 17.43 1.02 14.77
CA ARG A 283 16.72 2.07 15.49
C ARG A 283 15.37 2.37 14.84
N GLU A 284 14.45 2.93 15.62
CA GLU A 284 13.06 3.14 15.21
C GLU A 284 12.93 3.88 13.88
N ARG A 285 13.65 5.00 13.72
CA ARG A 285 13.60 5.81 12.50
C ARG A 285 13.97 5.00 11.26
N LEU A 286 15.13 4.35 11.27
CA LEU A 286 15.61 3.57 10.13
C LEU A 286 14.69 2.37 9.89
N VAL A 287 14.20 1.70 10.95
CA VAL A 287 13.24 0.59 10.81
C VAL A 287 11.95 1.04 10.13
N ASN A 288 11.43 2.22 10.47
CA ASN A 288 10.23 2.75 9.81
C ASN A 288 10.49 3.02 8.32
N ASP A 289 11.66 3.52 7.96
CA ASP A 289 12.04 3.70 6.55
C ASP A 289 12.23 2.37 5.81
N VAL A 290 12.83 1.36 6.44
CA VAL A 290 12.97 0.02 5.85
C VAL A 290 11.60 -0.64 5.65
N ILE A 291 10.62 -0.39 6.55
CA ILE A 291 9.23 -0.83 6.35
C ILE A 291 8.63 -0.14 5.12
N ARG A 292 8.86 1.17 4.92
CA ARG A 292 8.40 1.89 3.72
C ARG A 292 9.02 1.29 2.46
N LEU A 293 10.34 1.05 2.48
CA LEU A 293 11.08 0.40 1.38
C LEU A 293 10.49 -0.97 1.04
N LEU A 294 10.33 -1.85 2.03
CA LEU A 294 9.77 -3.18 1.85
C LEU A 294 8.34 -3.14 1.28
N ARG A 295 7.47 -2.28 1.81
CA ARG A 295 6.10 -2.12 1.30
C ARG A 295 6.06 -1.59 -0.13
N SER A 296 7.00 -0.71 -0.49
CA SER A 296 7.14 -0.19 -1.85
C SER A 296 7.57 -1.29 -2.84
N LEU A 297 8.32 -2.29 -2.37
CA LEU A 297 8.67 -3.53 -3.08
C LEU A 297 7.55 -4.60 -3.01
N GLY A 298 6.37 -4.24 -2.49
CA GLY A 298 5.21 -5.12 -2.34
C GLY A 298 5.35 -6.18 -1.25
N GLU A 299 6.41 -6.13 -0.45
CA GLU A 299 6.61 -7.03 0.68
C GLU A 299 5.66 -6.71 1.84
N LYS A 300 5.47 -7.68 2.73
CA LYS A 300 4.58 -7.56 3.91
C LYS A 300 5.37 -7.70 5.21
N PRO A 301 6.07 -6.64 5.63
CA PRO A 301 6.86 -6.65 6.85
C PRO A 301 5.99 -6.50 8.11
N MET A 302 6.41 -7.19 9.17
CA MET A 302 5.96 -6.96 10.54
C MET A 302 7.10 -6.37 11.35
N ARG A 303 6.78 -5.52 12.32
CA ARG A 303 7.76 -4.96 13.26
C ARG A 303 7.48 -5.41 14.68
N THR A 304 8.54 -5.62 15.44
CA THR A 304 8.49 -5.91 16.88
C THR A 304 9.56 -5.08 17.59
N PHE A 305 9.39 -4.88 18.89
CA PHE A 305 10.38 -4.23 19.74
C PHE A 305 10.88 -5.24 20.77
N ALA A 306 12.20 -5.37 20.89
CA ALA A 306 12.84 -6.19 21.90
C ALA A 306 13.52 -5.26 22.91
N ALA A 307 12.99 -5.19 24.13
CA ALA A 307 13.59 -4.43 25.22
C ALA A 307 14.94 -5.03 25.61
N HIS A 308 15.93 -4.17 25.88
CA HIS A 308 17.26 -4.61 26.32
C HIS A 308 17.82 -3.58 27.31
N ALA A 309 17.98 -3.98 28.57
CA ALA A 309 18.35 -3.07 29.66
C ALA A 309 19.72 -2.38 29.46
N GLN A 310 20.62 -3.00 28.70
CA GLN A 310 21.94 -2.43 28.40
C GLN A 310 21.95 -1.59 27.11
N SER A 311 20.83 -1.52 26.37
CA SER A 311 20.71 -0.63 25.21
C SER A 311 20.53 0.80 25.69
N ARG A 312 21.30 1.73 25.11
CA ARG A 312 21.13 3.18 25.36
C ARG A 312 19.73 3.68 25.02
N ASP A 313 19.07 3.01 24.07
CA ASP A 313 17.76 3.38 23.54
C ASP A 313 16.63 2.48 24.11
N GLY A 314 16.89 1.73 25.20
CA GLY A 314 15.91 0.86 25.87
C GLY A 314 15.61 -0.47 25.15
N GLY A 315 16.04 -0.63 23.91
CA GLY A 315 15.88 -1.87 23.14
C GLY A 315 16.28 -1.73 21.68
N THR A 316 15.80 -2.66 20.85
CA THR A 316 16.04 -2.70 19.40
C THR A 316 14.74 -3.03 18.67
N TRP A 317 14.48 -2.32 17.58
CA TRP A 317 13.37 -2.65 16.68
C TRP A 317 13.80 -3.72 15.68
N ARG A 318 12.91 -4.66 15.42
CA ARG A 318 13.15 -5.79 14.51
C ARG A 318 12.05 -5.85 13.47
N ILE A 319 12.45 -6.01 12.22
CA ILE A 319 11.58 -6.32 11.10
C ILE A 319 11.66 -7.82 10.83
N HIS A 320 10.53 -8.44 10.52
CA HIS A 320 10.45 -9.79 9.96
C HIS A 320 9.50 -9.79 8.77
N PHE A 321 9.90 -10.45 7.68
CA PHE A 321 9.05 -10.70 6.53
C PHE A 321 9.42 -12.02 5.86
N ILE A 322 8.50 -12.55 5.06
CA ILE A 322 8.76 -13.69 4.19
C ILE A 322 8.79 -13.12 2.76
N PRO A 323 9.94 -13.15 2.06
CA PRO A 323 10.08 -12.57 0.74
C PRO A 323 9.06 -13.13 -0.25
N ARG A 324 8.46 -12.28 -1.08
CA ARG A 324 7.45 -12.66 -2.08
C ARG A 324 7.82 -12.16 -3.46
N ASN A 325 8.18 -10.90 -3.56
CA ASN A 325 8.49 -10.22 -4.81
C ASN A 325 10.01 -10.15 -5.00
N ILE A 326 10.77 -9.96 -3.91
CA ILE A 326 12.23 -9.81 -3.95
C ILE A 326 12.88 -11.05 -3.36
N THR A 327 13.08 -12.09 -4.17
CA THR A 327 13.63 -13.38 -3.71
C THR A 327 15.14 -13.34 -3.52
N GLU A 328 15.83 -12.45 -4.20
CA GLU A 328 17.27 -12.14 -4.02
C GLU A 328 17.44 -11.03 -2.98
N CYS A 329 17.29 -11.41 -1.71
CA CYS A 329 17.33 -10.48 -0.58
C CYS A 329 18.75 -10.04 -0.19
N PHE A 330 19.77 -10.84 -0.48
CA PHE A 330 21.15 -10.63 -0.03
C PHE A 330 22.12 -10.78 -1.21
N ARG A 331 23.23 -10.04 -1.19
CA ARG A 331 24.38 -10.35 -2.05
C ARG A 331 25.39 -11.26 -1.34
N LEU A 332 25.25 -11.48 -0.02
CA LEU A 332 26.03 -12.47 0.73
C LEU A 332 25.44 -13.89 0.57
N PRO A 333 26.16 -14.84 -0.06
CA PRO A 333 25.65 -16.20 -0.30
C PRO A 333 25.18 -16.91 0.97
N ARG A 334 25.96 -16.83 2.06
CA ARG A 334 25.61 -17.47 3.35
C ARG A 334 24.25 -17.04 3.91
N LYS A 335 23.81 -15.81 3.61
CA LYS A 335 22.51 -15.28 4.03
C LYS A 335 21.45 -15.61 2.99
N GLN A 336 21.77 -15.45 1.69
CA GLN A 336 20.86 -15.77 0.58
C GLN A 336 20.44 -17.24 0.55
N ASP A 337 21.34 -18.18 0.81
CA ASP A 337 21.07 -19.62 0.81
C ASP A 337 20.07 -20.05 1.89
N ARG A 338 19.84 -19.19 2.88
CA ARG A 338 18.88 -19.41 3.97
C ARG A 338 17.51 -18.81 3.70
N VAL A 339 17.34 -18.09 2.58
CA VAL A 339 16.08 -17.45 2.20
C VAL A 339 15.10 -18.51 1.68
N ASN A 340 13.90 -18.51 2.25
CA ASN A 340 12.79 -19.34 1.80
C ASN A 340 11.59 -18.45 1.41
N PRO A 341 11.38 -18.16 0.12
CA PRO A 341 10.31 -17.29 -0.33
C PRO A 341 8.90 -17.85 -0.08
N ALA A 342 7.93 -16.95 0.06
CA ALA A 342 6.54 -17.34 0.26
C ALA A 342 5.91 -17.84 -1.05
N LYS A 343 5.15 -18.93 -0.95
CA LYS A 343 4.33 -19.44 -2.07
C LYS A 343 2.95 -18.79 -2.17
N ARG A 344 2.53 -18.08 -1.11
CA ARG A 344 1.17 -17.50 -1.00
C ARG A 344 1.14 -16.08 -1.56
N THR A 345 0.17 -15.81 -2.43
CA THR A 345 -0.09 -14.51 -3.07
C THR A 345 -1.21 -13.71 -2.39
N THR A 346 -1.52 -14.05 -1.13
CA THR A 346 -2.62 -13.43 -0.38
C THR A 346 -2.18 -13.00 1.01
N THR A 347 -2.74 -11.90 1.48
CA THR A 347 -2.67 -11.45 2.88
C THR A 347 -4.04 -11.51 3.51
N ALA A 348 -4.09 -11.73 4.81
CA ALA A 348 -5.35 -11.84 5.55
C ALA A 348 -5.77 -10.48 6.12
N ILE A 349 -7.08 -10.24 6.12
CA ILE A 349 -7.72 -9.23 6.94
C ILE A 349 -7.88 -9.84 8.35
N GLU A 350 -7.45 -9.09 9.36
CA GLU A 350 -7.51 -9.49 10.78
C GLU A 350 -8.86 -9.13 11.39
N SER A 351 -9.33 -7.90 11.15
CA SER A 351 -10.62 -7.41 11.65
C SER A 351 -11.29 -6.46 10.66
N ILE A 352 -12.62 -6.39 10.75
CA ILE A 352 -13.46 -5.37 10.12
C ILE A 352 -14.36 -4.85 11.23
N GLU A 353 -14.16 -3.61 11.64
CA GLU A 353 -14.80 -3.05 12.83
C GLU A 353 -15.56 -1.77 12.46
N PRO A 354 -16.83 -1.60 12.89
CA PRO A 354 -17.57 -0.38 12.61
C PRO A 354 -16.90 0.81 13.31
N VAL A 355 -16.87 1.95 12.64
CA VAL A 355 -16.37 3.22 13.16
C VAL A 355 -17.39 4.33 12.89
N GLY A 356 -17.20 5.49 13.54
CA GLY A 356 -17.99 6.67 13.23
C GLY A 356 -17.91 7.04 11.74
N SER A 357 -18.99 7.61 11.20
CA SER A 357 -19.03 8.05 9.81
C SER A 357 -17.93 9.08 9.54
N VAL A 358 -17.22 8.90 8.43
CA VAL A 358 -16.20 9.84 7.94
C VAL A 358 -16.50 10.21 6.50
N LEU A 359 -15.90 11.31 6.03
CA LEU A 359 -15.96 11.66 4.62
C LEU A 359 -15.21 10.60 3.81
N VAL A 360 -15.88 10.04 2.81
CA VAL A 360 -15.31 9.01 1.93
C VAL A 360 -15.44 9.40 0.48
N ARG A 361 -14.58 8.84 -0.36
CA ARG A 361 -14.64 9.03 -1.80
C ARG A 361 -14.13 7.79 -2.54
N GLY A 362 -14.85 7.43 -3.59
CA GLY A 362 -14.41 6.42 -4.55
C GLY A 362 -13.57 7.04 -5.67
N ILE A 363 -12.74 6.21 -6.29
CA ILE A 363 -12.04 6.53 -7.54
C ILE A 363 -12.23 5.38 -8.52
N ARG A 364 -12.06 5.67 -9.81
CA ARG A 364 -12.00 4.67 -10.88
C ARG A 364 -10.62 4.68 -11.52
N VAL A 365 -10.06 3.50 -11.75
CA VAL A 365 -8.77 3.31 -12.42
C VAL A 365 -8.94 2.56 -13.75
N ASP A 366 -8.03 2.78 -14.70
CA ASP A 366 -8.02 2.19 -16.04
C ASP A 366 -7.44 0.76 -16.11
N THR A 367 -7.66 -0.05 -15.09
CA THR A 367 -7.16 -1.44 -15.05
C THR A 367 -8.26 -2.46 -15.33
N LYS A 368 -7.88 -3.58 -15.97
CA LYS A 368 -8.80 -4.70 -16.26
C LYS A 368 -9.36 -5.36 -15.00
N ASP A 369 -8.56 -5.44 -13.94
CA ASP A 369 -8.93 -6.03 -12.66
C ASP A 369 -9.55 -5.04 -11.69
N SER A 370 -9.59 -3.75 -12.05
CA SER A 370 -10.16 -2.68 -11.25
C SER A 370 -9.50 -2.49 -9.86
N LEU A 371 -8.28 -2.99 -9.66
CA LEU A 371 -7.56 -2.93 -8.39
C LEU A 371 -6.49 -1.83 -8.36
N PHE A 372 -6.28 -1.25 -7.18
CA PHE A 372 -5.18 -0.32 -6.90
C PHE A 372 -4.65 -0.48 -5.47
N GLN A 373 -3.42 -0.02 -5.25
CA GLN A 373 -2.75 -0.05 -3.94
C GLN A 373 -3.20 1.14 -3.08
N ALA A 374 -3.59 0.87 -1.82
CA ALA A 374 -4.08 1.88 -0.89
C ALA A 374 -3.66 1.63 0.56
N GLY A 375 -3.66 2.69 1.35
CA GLY A 375 -3.27 2.72 2.74
C GLY A 375 -1.75 2.63 2.96
N ALA A 376 -1.32 2.86 4.19
CA ALA A 376 0.09 2.83 4.57
C ALA A 376 0.76 1.44 4.37
N GLY A 377 -0.02 0.38 4.19
CA GLY A 377 0.43 -0.98 3.89
C GLY A 377 0.42 -1.35 2.41
N CYS A 378 0.05 -0.43 1.52
CA CYS A 378 -0.13 -0.67 0.08
C CYS A 378 -1.05 -1.87 -0.20
N GLN A 379 -2.16 -1.99 0.51
CA GLN A 379 -3.10 -3.11 0.34
C GLN A 379 -3.88 -2.94 -0.95
N LEU A 380 -4.25 -4.05 -1.61
CA LEU A 380 -5.10 -3.98 -2.79
C LEU A 380 -6.55 -3.77 -2.37
N THR A 381 -7.17 -2.75 -2.96
CA THR A 381 -8.60 -2.47 -2.88
C THR A 381 -9.16 -2.38 -4.29
N HIS A 382 -10.46 -2.57 -4.42
CA HIS A 382 -11.15 -2.52 -5.71
C HIS A 382 -11.81 -1.15 -5.89
N ASN A 383 -11.84 -0.67 -7.13
CA ASN A 383 -12.51 0.56 -7.54
C ASN A 383 -14.03 0.37 -7.64
N THR A 384 -14.74 1.41 -8.04
CA THR A 384 -16.20 1.42 -8.19
C THR A 384 -16.70 0.64 -9.43
N ARG A 385 -17.79 -0.12 -9.34
CA ARG A 385 -18.31 -0.92 -10.48
C ARG A 385 -18.84 -0.05 -11.64
N GLN A 386 -18.59 -0.50 -12.87
CA GLN A 386 -19.47 -0.18 -14.00
C GLN A 386 -20.84 -0.85 -13.78
N LEU A 387 -21.93 -0.11 -13.97
CA LEU A 387 -23.14 -0.76 -14.48
C LEU A 387 -22.85 -1.12 -15.94
N PRO A 388 -23.17 -2.35 -16.40
CA PRO A 388 -23.15 -2.63 -17.83
C PRO A 388 -24.08 -1.62 -18.54
N PRO A 389 -23.76 -1.22 -19.78
CA PRO A 389 -24.70 -0.44 -20.58
C PRO A 389 -26.04 -1.20 -20.63
N LEU A 390 -27.15 -0.49 -20.39
CA LEU A 390 -28.47 -1.07 -20.53
C LEU A 390 -28.58 -1.70 -21.93
N PRO A 391 -29.13 -2.92 -22.07
CA PRO A 391 -29.33 -3.50 -23.39
C PRO A 391 -30.16 -2.53 -24.23
N ALA A 392 -29.66 -2.24 -25.44
CA ALA A 392 -30.40 -1.42 -26.39
C ALA A 392 -31.79 -2.04 -26.55
N GLN A 393 -32.84 -1.29 -26.22
CA GLN A 393 -34.20 -1.69 -26.56
C GLN A 393 -34.25 -1.71 -28.08
N HIS A 394 -34.10 -2.90 -28.67
CA HIS A 394 -34.53 -3.10 -30.05
C HIS A 394 -36.02 -2.84 -30.06
N GLY A 395 -36.40 -1.66 -30.56
CA GLY A 395 -37.78 -1.31 -30.82
C GLY A 395 -38.35 -2.36 -31.77
N LEU A 396 -39.28 -3.15 -31.25
CA LEU A 396 -40.29 -3.79 -32.08
C LEU A 396 -41.17 -2.65 -32.60
N PHE A 397 -40.93 -2.25 -33.85
CA PHE A 397 -41.94 -1.63 -34.70
C PHE A 397 -42.44 -2.67 -35.68
#